data_AF-A0A7C2PTT0-F1
#
_entry.id   AF-A0A7C2PTT0-F1
#
_cell.length_a   1.000
_cell.length_b   1.000
_cell.length_c   1.000
_cell.angle_alpha   90.00
_cell.angle_beta   90.00
_cell.angle_gamma   90.00
#
_symmetry.space_group_name_H-M   'P 1'
#
loop_
_entity.id
_entity.type
_entity.pdbx_description
1 polymer ?
#
loop_
_entity_poly.entity_id
_entity_poly.type
_entity_poly.pdbx_seq_one_letter_code
_entity_poly.pdbx_strand_id
1 'polypeptide(L)'
;MESSAGPEPRAASAPVVRAAPVPLTAAEFAAQFKASFRLLWIVAVGITRDAALAEDVVQEAALIALGKLNEFVPGTNFRAWMAQTVRYVALNAVRREHKRQRVELDEAELERSSAVDPTVQEQHEFRLTPRGELPSDQRVFDDRLSAALNSLNETARACLLLRIVGGLQYAEIARILSIPEGTAMSHVHRTRKALRQRLGGTHETGRAPESHA
;
A
#
# COMPACT_ATOMS: atom_id res chain seq x y z
N MET A 1 -13.77 13.10 75.26
CA MET A 1 -12.40 12.55 75.14
C MET A 1 -12.50 11.05 75.30
N GLU A 2 -12.17 10.17 74.37
CA GLU A 2 -11.98 10.20 72.92
C GLU A 2 -12.01 8.71 72.56
N SER A 3 -13.00 8.28 71.76
CA SER A 3 -13.16 6.87 71.39
C SER A 3 -12.14 6.52 70.29
N SER A 4 -11.08 5.82 70.66
CA SER A 4 -10.03 5.34 69.76
C SER A 4 -10.53 4.13 68.97
N ALA A 5 -11.01 4.37 67.76
CA ALA A 5 -11.27 3.32 66.77
C ALA A 5 -9.96 3.06 66.00
N GLY A 6 -9.37 1.89 66.21
CA GLY A 6 -8.21 1.43 65.44
C GLY A 6 -8.56 1.26 63.95
N PRO A 7 -7.61 1.47 63.03
CA PRO A 7 -7.89 1.40 61.60
C PRO A 7 -8.19 -0.04 61.19
N GLU A 8 -9.28 -0.24 60.45
CA GLU A 8 -9.64 -1.53 59.86
C GLU A 8 -8.53 -2.05 58.91
N PRO A 9 -8.29 -3.38 58.87
CA PRO A 9 -7.31 -3.95 57.96
C PRO A 9 -7.77 -3.77 56.51
N ARG A 10 -6.97 -3.02 55.75
CA ARG A 10 -7.16 -2.77 54.32
C ARG A 10 -7.12 -4.11 53.57
N ALA A 11 -8.27 -4.55 53.07
CA ALA A 11 -8.38 -5.78 52.29
C ALA A 11 -7.37 -5.76 51.12
N ALA A 12 -6.44 -6.71 51.13
CA ALA A 12 -5.51 -6.90 50.02
C ALA A 12 -6.30 -7.28 48.77
N SER A 13 -6.24 -6.43 47.74
CA SER A 13 -6.87 -6.68 46.45
C SER A 13 -6.31 -7.98 45.87
N ALA A 14 -7.17 -8.97 45.65
CA ALA A 14 -6.78 -10.24 45.05
C ALA A 14 -6.15 -10.00 43.67
N PRO A 15 -5.10 -10.75 43.29
CA PRO A 15 -4.48 -10.58 41.97
C PRO A 15 -5.51 -10.94 40.89
N VAL A 16 -5.80 -9.98 40.01
CA VAL A 16 -6.59 -10.22 38.80
C VAL A 16 -5.77 -11.16 37.92
N VAL A 17 -6.10 -12.46 37.96
CA VAL A 17 -5.54 -13.44 37.05
C VAL A 17 -6.06 -13.10 35.65
N ARG A 18 -5.27 -12.36 34.87
CA ARG A 18 -5.53 -12.18 33.44
C ARG A 18 -5.43 -13.56 32.79
N ALA A 19 -6.57 -14.05 32.29
CA ALA A 19 -6.59 -15.26 31.47
C ALA A 19 -5.56 -15.14 30.34
N ALA A 20 -4.80 -16.22 30.10
CA ALA A 20 -3.83 -16.24 29.01
C ALA A 20 -4.56 -15.93 27.68
N PRO A 21 -3.99 -15.07 26.82
CA PRO A 21 -4.65 -14.70 25.58
C PRO A 21 -4.85 -15.95 24.71
N VAL A 22 -6.11 -16.25 24.39
CA VAL A 22 -6.47 -17.38 23.52
C VAL A 22 -5.97 -17.09 22.11
N PRO A 23 -5.21 -18.00 21.46
CA PRO A 23 -4.72 -17.78 20.11
C PRO A 23 -5.88 -17.61 19.13
N LEU A 24 -5.64 -16.81 18.09
CA LEU A 24 -6.64 -16.50 17.09
C LEU A 24 -7.07 -17.77 16.34
N THR A 25 -8.36 -18.08 16.33
CA THR A 25 -8.89 -19.21 15.56
C THR A 25 -8.88 -18.91 14.05
N ALA A 26 -8.91 -19.95 13.21
CA ALA A 26 -8.99 -19.77 11.75
C ALA A 26 -10.26 -18.99 11.32
N ALA A 27 -11.38 -19.17 12.03
CA ALA A 27 -12.62 -18.46 11.76
C ALA A 27 -12.51 -16.95 12.10
N GLU A 28 -11.92 -16.62 13.26
CA GLU A 28 -11.69 -15.22 13.65
C GLU A 28 -10.66 -14.56 12.74
N PHE A 29 -9.63 -15.30 12.31
CA PHE A 29 -8.70 -14.85 11.28
C PHE A 29 -9.43 -14.50 9.99
N ALA A 30 -10.27 -15.40 9.47
CA ALA A 30 -11.00 -15.18 8.22
C ALA A 30 -11.91 -13.94 8.32
N ALA A 31 -12.59 -13.75 9.45
CA ALA A 31 -13.42 -12.57 9.70
C ALA A 31 -12.59 -11.28 9.70
N GLN A 32 -11.48 -11.24 10.45
CA GLN A 32 -10.60 -10.08 10.53
C GLN A 32 -9.88 -9.79 9.20
N PHE A 33 -9.48 -10.83 8.47
CA PHE A 33 -8.90 -10.74 7.14
C PHE A 33 -9.89 -10.11 6.17
N LYS A 34 -11.13 -10.63 6.09
CA LYS A 34 -12.19 -10.06 5.23
C LYS A 34 -12.46 -8.60 5.57
N ALA A 35 -12.54 -8.25 6.86
CA ALA A 35 -12.74 -6.88 7.31
C ALA A 35 -11.55 -5.94 7.00
N SER A 36 -10.37 -6.50 6.77
CA SER A 36 -9.13 -5.76 6.51
C SER A 36 -8.68 -5.82 5.05
N PHE A 37 -9.36 -6.59 4.20
CA PHE A 37 -8.93 -6.90 2.83
C PHE A 37 -8.61 -5.64 2.01
N ARG A 38 -9.51 -4.64 2.04
CA ARG A 38 -9.31 -3.38 1.32
C ARG A 38 -8.01 -2.68 1.73
N LEU A 39 -7.69 -2.65 3.02
CA LEU A 39 -6.45 -2.07 3.51
C LEU A 39 -5.24 -2.85 3.01
N LEU A 40 -5.29 -4.18 3.13
CA LEU A 40 -4.21 -5.06 2.69
C LEU A 40 -3.95 -4.93 1.18
N TRP A 41 -5.01 -4.85 0.39
CA TRP A 41 -4.93 -4.61 -1.05
C TRP A 41 -4.32 -3.24 -1.38
N ILE A 42 -4.67 -2.17 -0.65
CA ILE A 42 -4.05 -0.84 -0.82
C ILE A 42 -2.54 -0.89 -0.54
N VAL A 43 -2.11 -1.65 0.48
CA VAL A 43 -0.68 -1.87 0.75
C VAL A 43 -0.01 -2.57 -0.42
N ALA A 44 -0.61 -3.68 -0.89
CA ALA A 44 -0.06 -4.48 -1.98
C ALA A 44 0.05 -3.67 -3.26
N VAL A 45 -1.01 -3.02 -3.74
CA VAL A 45 -1.00 -2.22 -4.97
C VAL A 45 -0.06 -1.02 -4.88
N GLY A 46 0.08 -0.44 -3.68
CA GLY A 46 1.05 0.62 -3.41
C GLY A 46 2.50 0.18 -3.62
N ILE A 47 2.78 -1.10 -3.47
CA ILE A 47 4.12 -1.66 -3.70
C ILE A 47 4.22 -2.20 -5.13
N THR A 48 3.30 -3.08 -5.55
CA THR A 48 3.35 -3.83 -6.83
C THR A 48 3.10 -2.99 -8.07
N ARG A 49 2.29 -1.92 -7.98
CA ARG A 49 1.80 -1.13 -9.14
C ARG A 49 0.82 -1.87 -10.04
N ASP A 50 0.47 -3.10 -9.68
CA ASP A 50 -0.35 -4.00 -10.48
C ASP A 50 -1.45 -4.56 -9.59
N ALA A 51 -2.69 -4.42 -10.04
CA ALA A 51 -3.88 -4.81 -9.29
C ALA A 51 -4.03 -6.34 -9.20
N ALA A 52 -3.75 -7.06 -10.29
CA ALA A 52 -3.84 -8.51 -10.33
C ALA A 52 -2.76 -9.13 -9.44
N LEU A 53 -1.51 -8.66 -9.58
CA LEU A 53 -0.41 -9.10 -8.71
C LEU A 53 -0.68 -8.72 -7.24
N ALA A 54 -1.34 -7.60 -6.98
CA ALA A 54 -1.71 -7.21 -5.62
C ALA A 54 -2.71 -8.19 -4.98
N GLU A 55 -3.68 -8.70 -5.75
CA GLU A 55 -4.62 -9.73 -5.27
C GLU A 55 -3.88 -11.03 -4.93
N ASP A 56 -2.99 -11.49 -5.80
CA ASP A 56 -2.18 -12.68 -5.56
C ASP A 56 -1.31 -12.53 -4.32
N VAL A 57 -0.65 -11.38 -4.16
CA VAL A 57 0.15 -11.04 -2.99
C VAL A 57 -0.67 -11.11 -1.70
N VAL A 58 -1.90 -10.58 -1.70
CA VAL A 58 -2.77 -10.60 -0.52
C VAL A 58 -3.21 -12.03 -0.17
N GLN A 59 -3.49 -12.85 -1.18
CA GLN A 59 -3.82 -14.27 -1.00
C GLN A 59 -2.62 -15.08 -0.47
N GLU A 60 -1.44 -14.93 -1.08
CA GLU A 60 -0.20 -15.57 -0.62
C GLU A 60 0.12 -15.16 0.83
N ALA A 61 0.00 -13.88 1.16
CA ALA A 61 0.20 -13.38 2.52
C ALA A 61 -0.80 -13.97 3.52
N ALA A 62 -2.06 -14.19 3.12
CA ALA A 62 -3.06 -14.84 3.96
C ALA A 62 -2.68 -16.29 4.27
N LEU A 63 -2.21 -17.05 3.28
CA LEU A 63 -1.75 -18.43 3.47
C LEU A 63 -0.54 -18.50 4.41
N ILE A 64 0.44 -17.60 4.23
CA ILE A 64 1.61 -17.50 5.12
C ILE A 64 1.18 -17.15 6.54
N ALA A 65 0.28 -16.18 6.70
CA ALA A 65 -0.19 -15.76 8.02
C ALA A 65 -1.02 -16.83 8.72
N LEU A 66 -1.84 -17.60 7.98
CA LEU A 66 -2.56 -18.76 8.51
C LEU A 66 -1.60 -19.81 9.09
N GLY A 67 -0.46 -20.06 8.42
CA GLY A 67 0.60 -20.94 8.93
C GLY A 67 1.33 -20.41 10.17
N LYS A 68 1.15 -19.12 10.50
CA LYS A 68 1.81 -18.41 11.62
C LYS A 68 0.82 -17.85 12.64
N LEU A 69 -0.41 -18.38 12.69
CA LEU A 69 -1.44 -17.89 13.61
C LEU A 69 -1.01 -17.91 15.08
N ASN A 70 -0.20 -18.89 15.45
CA ASN A 70 0.38 -19.03 16.79
C ASN A 70 1.40 -17.93 17.14
N GLU A 71 1.97 -17.23 16.16
CA GLU A 71 2.88 -16.09 16.37
C GLU A 71 2.12 -14.78 16.59
N PHE A 72 0.82 -14.73 16.24
CA PHE A 72 0.00 -13.54 16.48
C PHE A 72 -0.29 -13.40 17.98
N VAL A 73 0.04 -12.22 18.54
CA VAL A 73 -0.25 -11.90 19.93
C VAL A 73 -1.66 -11.30 20.04
N PRO A 74 -2.62 -11.98 20.67
CA PRO A 74 -3.98 -11.46 20.79
C PRO A 74 -4.03 -10.12 21.55
N GLY A 75 -4.94 -9.24 21.15
CA GLY A 75 -5.01 -7.87 21.66
C GLY A 75 -4.06 -6.88 20.99
N THR A 76 -3.13 -7.35 20.12
CA THR A 76 -2.36 -6.48 19.23
C THR A 76 -3.14 -6.16 17.95
N ASN A 77 -2.61 -5.24 17.14
CA ASN A 77 -3.29 -4.78 15.93
C ASN A 77 -3.12 -5.78 14.78
N PHE A 78 -4.15 -6.59 14.55
CA PHE A 78 -4.22 -7.56 13.45
C PHE A 78 -3.93 -6.94 12.08
N ARG A 79 -4.48 -5.75 11.80
CA ARG A 79 -4.26 -5.06 10.52
C ARG A 79 -2.79 -4.74 10.30
N ALA A 80 -2.09 -4.27 11.32
CA ALA A 80 -0.67 -3.98 11.24
C ALA A 80 0.16 -5.25 11.03
N TRP A 81 -0.15 -6.31 11.78
CA TRP A 81 0.51 -7.62 11.64
C TRP A 81 0.33 -8.21 10.24
N MET A 82 -0.90 -8.26 9.73
CA MET A 82 -1.19 -8.73 8.38
C MET A 82 -0.56 -7.85 7.29
N ALA A 83 -0.62 -6.52 7.45
CA ALA A 83 -0.05 -5.61 6.48
C ALA A 83 1.48 -5.72 6.40
N GLN A 84 2.16 -6.11 7.49
CA GLN A 84 3.59 -6.40 7.46
C GLN A 84 3.90 -7.65 6.62
N THR A 85 3.11 -8.72 6.78
CA THR A 85 3.22 -9.92 5.93
C THR A 85 2.96 -9.58 4.46
N VAL A 86 1.90 -8.84 4.16
CA VAL A 86 1.58 -8.36 2.80
C VAL A 86 2.72 -7.53 2.22
N ARG A 87 3.26 -6.58 2.98
CA ARG A 87 4.40 -5.76 2.55
C ARG A 87 5.61 -6.62 2.21
N TYR A 88 5.93 -7.61 3.05
CA TYR A 88 7.04 -8.52 2.80
C TYR A 88 6.85 -9.31 1.49
N VAL A 89 5.67 -9.90 1.29
CA VAL A 89 5.34 -10.66 0.08
C VAL A 89 5.37 -9.77 -1.16
N ALA A 90 4.79 -8.56 -1.08
CA ALA A 90 4.77 -7.59 -2.17
C ALA A 90 6.19 -7.17 -2.62
N LEU A 91 7.05 -6.83 -1.66
CA LEU A 91 8.45 -6.45 -1.95
C LEU A 91 9.22 -7.60 -2.60
N ASN A 92 8.97 -8.84 -2.16
CA ASN A 92 9.59 -10.00 -2.79
C ASN A 92 9.06 -10.25 -4.20
N ALA A 93 7.74 -10.09 -4.43
CA ALA A 93 7.15 -10.19 -5.76
C ALA A 93 7.78 -9.19 -6.74
N VAL A 94 7.90 -7.92 -6.34
CA VAL A 94 8.53 -6.87 -7.15
C VAL A 94 10.02 -7.17 -7.41
N ARG A 95 10.77 -7.68 -6.42
CA ARG A 95 12.17 -8.09 -6.63
C ARG A 95 12.30 -9.26 -7.62
N ARG A 96 11.42 -10.27 -7.53
CA ARG A 96 11.38 -11.40 -8.46
C ARG A 96 11.08 -10.93 -9.88
N GLU A 97 10.11 -10.03 -10.01
CA GLU A 97 9.72 -9.40 -11.28
C GLU A 97 10.90 -8.65 -11.91
N HIS A 98 11.55 -7.77 -11.16
CA HIS A 98 12.73 -7.05 -11.65
C HIS A 98 13.88 -7.98 -12.04
N LYS A 99 14.08 -9.08 -11.30
CA LYS A 99 15.09 -10.08 -11.66
C LYS A 99 14.73 -10.78 -12.97
N ARG A 100 13.46 -11.17 -13.15
CA ARG A 100 12.99 -11.84 -14.37
C ARG A 100 13.14 -10.93 -15.59
N GLN A 101 12.70 -9.67 -15.49
CA GLN A 101 12.86 -8.68 -16.55
C GLN A 101 14.32 -8.48 -16.94
N ARG A 102 15.25 -8.48 -15.98
CA ARG A 102 16.69 -8.38 -16.29
C ARG A 102 17.22 -9.60 -17.05
N VAL A 103 16.81 -10.81 -16.67
CA VAL A 103 17.20 -12.03 -17.38
C VAL A 103 16.59 -12.07 -18.79
N GLU A 104 15.33 -11.70 -18.94
CA GLU A 104 14.67 -11.61 -20.26
C GLU A 104 15.35 -10.58 -21.17
N LEU A 105 15.80 -9.44 -20.62
CA LEU A 105 16.57 -8.44 -21.37
C LEU A 105 17.95 -8.96 -21.78
N ASP A 106 18.65 -9.63 -20.87
CA ASP A 106 19.97 -10.23 -21.14
C ASP A 106 19.84 -11.36 -22.19
N GLU A 107 18.79 -12.19 -22.11
CA GLU A 107 18.48 -13.24 -23.10
C GLU A 107 18.09 -12.65 -24.46
N ALA A 108 17.24 -11.61 -24.50
CA ALA A 108 16.87 -10.92 -25.72
C ALA A 108 18.03 -10.12 -26.35
N GLU A 109 19.02 -9.69 -25.55
CA GLU A 109 20.27 -9.09 -26.05
C GLU A 109 21.22 -10.17 -26.62
N LEU A 110 21.30 -11.35 -25.98
CA LEU A 110 21.99 -12.52 -26.54
C LEU A 110 21.37 -12.98 -27.86
N GLU A 111 20.03 -13.04 -27.95
CA GLU A 111 19.31 -13.45 -29.16
C GLU A 111 19.47 -12.42 -30.29
N ARG A 112 19.42 -11.11 -29.98
CA ARG A 112 19.71 -10.01 -30.92
C ARG A 112 21.18 -9.95 -31.38
N SER A 113 22.13 -10.48 -30.61
CA SER A 113 23.53 -10.59 -31.06
C SER A 113 23.73 -11.70 -32.12
N SER A 114 22.72 -12.53 -32.36
CA SER A 114 22.74 -13.63 -33.35
C SER A 114 21.86 -13.40 -34.58
N ALA A 115 21.10 -12.30 -34.63
CA ALA A 115 20.24 -11.96 -35.76
C ALA A 115 20.41 -10.48 -36.15
N VAL A 116 20.75 -10.24 -37.42
CA VAL A 116 20.75 -8.90 -38.02
C VAL A 116 19.32 -8.37 -38.03
N ASP A 117 19.20 -7.10 -37.59
CA ASP A 117 18.06 -6.17 -37.55
C ASP A 117 16.73 -6.63 -38.20
N PRO A 118 15.61 -6.42 -37.49
CA PRO A 118 14.75 -5.37 -38.01
C PRO A 118 14.32 -4.37 -36.94
N THR A 119 14.35 -3.11 -37.38
CA THR A 119 13.61 -1.96 -36.86
C THR A 119 12.28 -2.35 -36.20
N VAL A 120 12.16 -2.10 -34.89
CA VAL A 120 10.86 -2.07 -34.21
C VAL A 120 10.70 -0.73 -33.50
N GLN A 121 10.08 0.18 -34.21
CA GLN A 121 9.35 1.29 -33.63
C GLN A 121 7.94 0.79 -33.36
N GLU A 122 7.62 0.47 -32.12
CA GLU A 122 6.23 0.30 -31.70
C GLU A 122 5.95 1.18 -30.49
N GLN A 123 5.30 2.29 -30.83
CA GLN A 123 4.54 3.14 -29.96
C GLN A 123 3.38 2.29 -29.41
N HIS A 124 3.24 2.19 -28.09
CA HIS A 124 2.02 1.65 -27.50
C HIS A 124 0.86 2.61 -27.81
N GLU A 125 0.19 2.36 -28.93
CA GLU A 125 -1.10 2.94 -29.25
C GLU A 125 -2.18 2.10 -28.55
N PHE A 126 -2.58 2.52 -27.35
CA PHE A 126 -3.74 1.92 -26.70
C PHE A 126 -5.02 2.48 -27.35
N ARG A 127 -5.52 1.80 -28.37
CA ARG A 127 -6.89 2.01 -28.87
C ARG A 127 -7.79 0.85 -28.46
N LEU A 128 -8.68 1.14 -27.52
CA LEU A 128 -10.00 0.51 -27.46
C LEU A 128 -11.01 1.65 -27.68
N THR A 129 -11.96 1.51 -28.61
CA THR A 129 -13.33 1.09 -28.24
C THR A 129 -14.25 0.65 -29.37
N PRO A 130 -15.38 0.02 -29.01
CA PRO A 130 -16.69 0.64 -29.34
C PRO A 130 -17.79 0.62 -28.23
N ARG A 131 -17.53 0.34 -26.94
CA ARG A 131 -18.61 -0.13 -26.01
C ARG A 131 -18.60 0.29 -24.53
N GLY A 132 -18.12 1.48 -24.16
CA GLY A 132 -18.30 2.01 -22.79
C GLY A 132 -17.14 2.88 -22.31
N GLU A 133 -17.12 4.13 -22.74
CA GLU A 133 -15.98 5.03 -22.54
C GLU A 133 -16.24 6.06 -21.45
N LEU A 134 -15.26 6.21 -20.55
CA LEU A 134 -15.01 7.49 -19.88
C LEU A 134 -14.56 8.52 -20.96
N PRO A 135 -14.94 9.80 -20.85
CA PRO A 135 -14.53 10.85 -21.80
C PRO A 135 -13.03 10.79 -22.11
N SER A 136 -12.62 11.10 -23.34
CA SER A 136 -11.22 11.07 -23.81
C SER A 136 -10.25 11.76 -22.85
N ASP A 137 -10.69 12.88 -22.27
CA ASP A 137 -9.91 13.69 -21.34
C ASP A 137 -9.69 12.99 -19.99
N GLN A 138 -10.65 12.18 -19.56
CA GLN A 138 -10.56 11.38 -18.33
C GLN A 138 -9.54 10.25 -18.48
N ARG A 139 -9.51 9.58 -19.65
CA ARG A 139 -8.53 8.53 -19.95
C ARG A 139 -7.10 9.07 -19.97
N VAL A 140 -6.89 10.19 -20.66
CA VAL A 140 -5.57 10.85 -20.71
C VAL A 140 -5.13 11.32 -19.31
N PHE A 141 -6.05 11.82 -18.49
CA PHE A 141 -5.76 12.18 -17.11
C PHE A 141 -5.39 10.95 -16.26
N ASP A 142 -6.14 9.85 -16.41
CA ASP A 142 -5.90 8.60 -15.68
C ASP A 142 -4.55 7.97 -16.07
N ASP A 143 -4.16 8.05 -17.34
CA ASP A 143 -2.84 7.60 -17.83
C ASP A 143 -1.70 8.46 -17.25
N ARG A 144 -1.86 9.79 -17.27
CA ARG A 144 -0.87 10.72 -16.69
C ARG A 144 -0.74 10.54 -15.19
N LEU A 145 -1.85 10.31 -14.49
CA LEU A 145 -1.87 10.03 -13.06
C LEU A 145 -1.19 8.70 -12.77
N SER A 146 -1.50 7.64 -13.54
CA SER A 146 -0.89 6.32 -13.40
C SER A 146 0.62 6.38 -13.63
N ALA A 147 1.08 7.06 -14.68
CA ALA A 147 2.50 7.29 -14.94
C ALA A 147 3.18 8.08 -13.80
N ALA A 148 2.52 9.11 -13.27
CA ALA A 148 3.05 9.90 -12.16
C ALA A 148 3.16 9.07 -10.88
N LEU A 149 2.17 8.22 -10.56
CA LEU A 149 2.21 7.30 -9.42
C LEU A 149 3.28 6.21 -9.59
N ASN A 150 3.46 5.70 -10.80
CA ASN A 150 4.49 4.70 -11.11
C ASN A 150 5.91 5.28 -11.08
N SER A 151 6.08 6.58 -11.23
CA SER A 151 7.40 7.22 -11.03
C SER A 151 7.87 7.26 -9.58
N LEU A 152 6.96 7.05 -8.63
CA LEU A 152 7.29 7.06 -7.21
C LEU A 152 7.96 5.76 -6.80
N ASN A 153 8.90 5.86 -5.84
CA ASN A 153 9.35 4.66 -5.13
C ASN A 153 8.19 4.03 -4.33
N GLU A 154 8.32 2.73 -4.07
CA GLU A 154 7.29 1.90 -3.44
C GLU A 154 6.80 2.49 -2.10
N THR A 155 7.72 2.88 -1.22
CA THR A 155 7.37 3.44 0.10
C THR A 155 6.58 4.74 -0.03
N ALA A 156 7.00 5.63 -0.93
CA ALA A 156 6.35 6.92 -1.15
C ALA A 156 4.93 6.75 -1.75
N ARG A 157 4.76 5.82 -2.69
CA ARG A 157 3.45 5.48 -3.27
C ARG A 157 2.54 4.84 -2.23
N ALA A 158 3.02 3.84 -1.49
CA ALA A 158 2.26 3.19 -0.43
C ALA A 158 1.80 4.19 0.65
N CYS A 159 2.70 5.08 1.12
CA CYS A 159 2.33 6.14 2.06
C CYS A 159 1.19 7.03 1.52
N LEU A 160 1.27 7.44 0.26
CA LEU A 160 0.25 8.28 -0.36
C LEU A 160 -1.09 7.55 -0.46
N LEU A 161 -1.11 6.33 -1.00
CA LEU A 161 -2.34 5.57 -1.19
C LEU A 161 -3.01 5.22 0.14
N LEU A 162 -2.24 4.81 1.15
CA LEU A 162 -2.76 4.56 2.49
C LEU A 162 -3.38 5.81 3.12
N ARG A 163 -2.79 6.98 2.87
CA ARG A 163 -3.32 8.24 3.39
C ARG A 163 -4.59 8.69 2.65
N ILE A 164 -4.56 8.69 1.32
CA ILE A 164 -5.61 9.31 0.49
C ILE A 164 -6.76 8.34 0.21
N VAL A 165 -6.44 7.10 -0.16
CA VAL A 165 -7.44 6.06 -0.49
C VAL A 165 -7.85 5.28 0.75
N GLY A 166 -6.88 5.00 1.64
CA GLY A 166 -7.12 4.28 2.88
C GLY A 166 -7.70 5.15 4.00
N GLY A 167 -7.46 6.47 4.00
CA GLY A 167 -7.88 7.37 5.06
C GLY A 167 -7.10 7.24 6.38
N LEU A 168 -5.95 6.57 6.37
CA LEU A 168 -5.20 6.22 7.59
C LEU A 168 -4.51 7.45 8.19
N GLN A 169 -4.34 7.45 9.51
CA GLN A 169 -3.50 8.41 10.21
C GLN A 169 -2.02 8.08 10.03
N TYR A 170 -1.13 9.07 10.17
CA TYR A 170 0.31 8.87 9.94
C TYR A 170 0.91 7.81 10.88
N ALA A 171 0.52 7.79 12.15
CA ALA A 171 0.89 6.74 13.11
C ALA A 171 0.49 5.32 12.68
N GLU A 172 -0.63 5.15 11.96
CA GLU A 172 -1.06 3.84 11.45
C GLU A 172 -0.23 3.43 10.24
N ILE A 173 0.02 4.37 9.32
CA ILE A 173 0.88 4.16 8.14
C ILE A 173 2.29 3.78 8.59
N ALA A 174 2.83 4.48 9.60
CA ALA A 174 4.13 4.24 10.19
C ALA A 174 4.27 2.80 10.70
N ARG A 175 3.25 2.31 11.43
CA ARG A 175 3.21 0.94 11.94
C ARG A 175 3.14 -0.08 10.81
N ILE A 176 2.27 0.12 9.83
CA ILE A 176 2.07 -0.78 8.68
C ILE A 176 3.34 -0.90 7.83
N LEU A 177 3.99 0.22 7.54
CA LEU A 177 5.17 0.25 6.68
C LEU A 177 6.48 0.07 7.44
N SER A 178 6.42 -0.03 8.77
CA SER A 178 7.57 -0.11 9.68
C SER A 178 8.57 1.04 9.46
N ILE A 179 8.07 2.27 9.43
CA ILE A 179 8.86 3.51 9.26
C ILE A 179 8.51 4.52 10.36
N PRO A 180 9.36 5.52 10.65
CA PRO A 180 9.02 6.59 11.58
C PRO A 180 7.79 7.40 11.10
N GLU A 181 6.96 7.88 12.05
CA GLU A 181 5.77 8.68 11.71
C GLU A 181 6.11 9.97 10.95
N GLY A 182 7.17 10.68 11.36
CA GLY A 182 7.68 11.85 10.64
C GLY A 182 8.14 11.53 9.22
N THR A 183 8.63 10.30 8.98
CA THR A 183 9.00 9.81 7.64
C THR A 183 7.76 9.56 6.78
N ALA A 184 6.71 8.95 7.35
CA ALA A 184 5.42 8.78 6.66
C ALA A 184 4.81 10.13 6.25
N MET A 185 4.78 11.10 7.18
CA MET A 185 4.30 12.46 6.92
C MET A 185 5.13 13.15 5.82
N SER A 186 6.46 13.06 5.91
CA SER A 186 7.36 13.64 4.91
C SER A 186 7.18 13.01 3.53
N HIS A 187 7.00 11.69 3.43
CA HIS A 187 6.70 11.00 2.19
C HIS A 187 5.40 11.50 1.58
N VAL A 188 4.29 11.51 2.34
CA VAL A 188 3.00 11.99 1.84
C VAL A 188 3.10 13.43 1.31
N HIS A 189 3.72 14.33 2.08
CA HIS A 189 3.83 15.73 1.69
C HIS A 189 4.67 15.91 0.42
N ARG A 190 5.86 15.29 0.36
CA ARG A 190 6.76 15.38 -0.81
C ARG A 190 6.13 14.76 -2.04
N THR A 191 5.48 13.60 -1.90
CA THR A 191 4.77 12.93 -3.00
C THR A 191 3.64 13.80 -3.55
N ARG A 192 2.80 14.39 -2.68
CA ARG A 192 1.73 15.31 -3.12
C ARG A 192 2.30 16.51 -3.87
N LYS A 193 3.39 17.09 -3.39
CA LYS A 193 4.07 18.20 -4.07
C LYS A 193 4.58 17.78 -5.46
N ALA A 194 5.24 16.63 -5.56
CA ALA A 194 5.76 16.11 -6.81
C ALA A 194 4.65 15.80 -7.82
N LEU A 195 3.55 15.15 -7.38
CA LEU A 195 2.40 14.90 -8.22
C LEU A 195 1.73 16.19 -8.69
N ARG A 196 1.58 17.19 -7.80
CA ARG A 196 1.04 18.50 -8.17
C ARG A 196 1.91 19.21 -9.21
N GLN A 197 3.24 19.10 -9.14
CA GLN A 197 4.12 19.68 -10.16
C GLN A 197 3.99 18.97 -11.50
N ARG A 198 3.86 17.64 -11.51
CA ARG A 198 3.72 16.83 -12.74
C ARG A 198 2.35 16.94 -13.41
N LEU A 199 1.30 17.10 -12.61
CA LEU A 199 -0.10 17.12 -13.06
C LEU A 199 -0.67 18.55 -13.14
N GLY A 200 -0.15 19.48 -12.35
CA GLY A 200 -0.64 20.86 -12.22
C GLY A 200 -0.23 21.81 -13.34
N GLY A 201 0.64 21.39 -14.26
CA GLY A 201 0.92 22.12 -15.51
C GLY A 201 -0.22 22.08 -16.54
N THR A 202 -1.45 21.70 -16.14
CA THR A 202 -2.59 21.52 -17.06
C THR A 202 -3.84 22.32 -16.68
N HIS A 203 -3.73 23.30 -15.79
CA HIS A 203 -4.83 24.24 -15.46
C HIS A 203 -4.54 25.69 -15.87
N GLU A 204 -3.68 25.91 -16.86
CA GLU A 204 -3.55 27.22 -17.52
C GLU A 204 -3.94 27.10 -19.00
N THR A 205 -5.23 27.05 -19.27
CA THR A 205 -5.76 27.33 -20.60
C THR A 205 -7.07 28.09 -20.44
N GLY A 206 -7.06 29.38 -20.82
CA GLY A 206 -8.29 30.13 -21.06
C GLY A 206 -8.54 31.39 -20.23
N ARG A 207 -7.56 32.29 -20.06
CA ARG A 207 -7.89 33.72 -20.02
C ARG A 207 -6.79 34.54 -20.69
N ALA A 208 -6.99 34.80 -21.99
CA ALA A 208 -6.27 35.87 -22.66
C ALA A 208 -6.67 37.22 -22.04
N PRO A 209 -5.77 38.23 -21.98
CA PRO A 209 -6.13 39.55 -21.52
C PRO A 209 -7.03 40.22 -22.57
N GLU A 210 -8.25 40.57 -22.18
CA GLU A 210 -9.06 41.53 -22.94
C GLU A 210 -8.34 42.88 -22.87
N SER A 211 -7.56 43.17 -23.91
CA SER A 211 -7.19 44.52 -24.27
C SER A 211 -8.43 45.19 -24.84
N HIS A 212 -9.11 45.98 -24.02
CA HIS A 212 -9.98 47.04 -24.52
C HIS A 212 -9.17 48.33 -24.63
N ALA A 213 -9.20 48.87 -25.84
CA ALA A 213 -8.67 50.16 -26.26
C ALA A 213 -9.35 51.32 -25.53
#